data_AF-A0A9E0GQL8-F1
#
_entry.id   AF-A0A9E0GQL8-F1
#
_cell.length_a   1.000
_cell.length_b   1.000
_cell.length_c   1.000
_cell.angle_alpha   90.00
_cell.angle_beta   90.00
_cell.angle_gamma   90.00
#
_symmetry.space_group_name_H-M   'P 1'
#
loop_
_entity.id
_entity.type
_entity.pdbx_description
1 polymer ?
#
loop_
_entity_poly.entity_id
_entity_poly.type
_entity_poly.pdbx_seq_one_letter_code
_entity_poly.pdbx_strand_id
1 'polypeptide(L)'
;MKATLYMEDAKKPVAEFDEVKLVQMNDNHPKFGRKIFFKSAQLNAGKVMTELHRDQKMTLVLEDGRSASVLLQHQSLDMQGKAVGSLTVLSGL
;
A
#
# COMPACT_ATOMS: atom_id res chain seq x y z
N MET A 1 7.44 2.48 -10.37
CA MET A 1 6.65 1.24 -10.51
C MET A 1 5.27 1.52 -9.99
N LYS A 2 4.22 1.14 -10.72
CA LYS A 2 2.83 1.30 -10.27
C LYS A 2 2.35 0.09 -9.48
N ALA A 3 1.29 0.27 -8.71
CA ALA A 3 0.57 -0.86 -8.13
C ALA A 3 -0.91 -0.54 -7.93
N THR A 4 -1.70 -1.60 -7.82
CA THR A 4 -3.11 -1.51 -7.51
C THR A 4 -3.37 -2.22 -6.19
N LEU A 5 -4.12 -1.56 -5.30
CA LEU A 5 -4.50 -2.08 -4.00
C LEU A 5 -5.93 -2.59 -4.03
N TYR A 6 -6.16 -3.76 -3.45
CA TYR A 6 -7.45 -4.42 -3.32
C TYR A 6 -7.74 -4.75 -1.86
N MET A 7 -9.01 -4.70 -1.43
CA MET A 7 -9.40 -5.36 -0.18
C MET A 7 -9.38 -6.87 -0.38
N GLU A 8 -9.21 -7.64 0.70
CA GLU A 8 -9.15 -9.12 0.69
C GLU A 8 -10.31 -9.76 -0.10
N ASP A 9 -11.53 -9.19 -0.03
CA ASP A 9 -12.72 -9.70 -0.73
C ASP A 9 -13.23 -8.79 -1.87
N ALA A 10 -12.51 -7.71 -2.20
CA ALA A 10 -13.00 -6.77 -3.20
C ALA A 10 -12.51 -7.14 -4.60
N LYS A 11 -13.47 -7.41 -5.51
CA LYS A 11 -13.20 -7.52 -6.96
C LYS A 11 -12.82 -6.17 -7.60
N LYS A 12 -13.04 -5.05 -6.91
CA LYS A 12 -12.77 -3.70 -7.42
C LYS A 12 -11.52 -3.12 -6.75
N PRO A 13 -10.66 -2.44 -7.51
CA PRO A 13 -9.50 -1.78 -6.94
C PRO A 13 -9.94 -0.67 -5.98
N VAL A 14 -9.23 -0.59 -4.86
CA VAL A 14 -9.43 0.36 -3.78
C VAL A 14 -8.64 1.63 -4.04
N ALA A 15 -7.38 1.46 -4.46
CA ALA A 15 -6.49 2.56 -4.78
C ALA A 15 -5.54 2.15 -5.90
N GLU A 16 -5.13 3.13 -6.69
CA GLU A 16 -4.05 3.00 -7.66
C GLU A 16 -2.90 3.89 -7.19
N PHE A 17 -1.71 3.30 -7.16
CA PHE A 17 -0.48 3.97 -6.77
C PHE A 17 0.35 4.24 -8.02
N ASP A 18 0.61 5.52 -8.27
CA ASP A 18 1.45 5.97 -9.38
C ASP A 18 2.90 5.61 -9.17
N GLU A 19 3.35 5.61 -7.91
CA GLU A 19 4.71 5.28 -7.55
C GLU A 19 4.73 4.40 -6.31
N VAL A 20 5.54 3.35 -6.38
CA VAL A 20 5.71 2.35 -5.34
C VAL A 20 7.19 2.05 -5.19
N LYS A 21 7.67 2.09 -3.94
CA LYS A 21 9.05 1.80 -3.58
C LYS A 21 9.10 0.72 -2.50
N LEU A 22 9.65 -0.43 -2.85
CA LEU A 22 9.92 -1.51 -1.90
C LEU A 22 11.22 -1.20 -1.14
N VAL A 23 11.16 -1.26 0.19
CA VAL A 23 12.29 -1.05 1.08
C VAL A 23 12.38 -2.25 2.01
N GLN A 24 13.53 -2.93 1.98
CA GLN A 24 13.86 -3.96 2.95
C GLN A 24 14.49 -3.30 4.18
N MET A 25 13.86 -3.48 5.33
CA MET A 25 14.40 -3.03 6.62
C MET A 25 15.52 -3.98 7.07
N ASN A 26 16.51 -3.47 7.79
CA ASN A 26 17.63 -4.26 8.31
C ASN A 26 17.20 -5.27 9.40
N ASP A 27 18.09 -6.23 9.73
CA ASP A 27 17.85 -7.37 10.63
C ASP A 27 17.39 -7.02 12.06
N ASN A 28 17.41 -5.75 12.46
CA ASN A 28 16.91 -5.32 13.78
C ASN A 28 15.38 -5.36 13.91
N HIS A 29 14.63 -5.60 12.82
CA HIS A 29 13.17 -5.73 12.85
C HIS A 29 12.68 -6.99 12.12
N PRO A 30 12.91 -8.20 12.68
CA PRO A 30 12.65 -9.47 12.02
C PRO A 30 11.16 -9.74 11.72
N LYS A 31 10.23 -9.08 12.43
CA LYS A 31 8.78 -9.27 12.22
C LYS A 31 8.19 -8.49 11.05
N PHE A 32 8.88 -7.47 10.52
CA PHE A 32 8.35 -6.56 9.49
C PHE A 32 9.43 -6.13 8.48
N GLY A 33 10.15 -7.12 7.93
CA GLY A 33 11.36 -6.90 7.13
C GLY A 33 11.15 -6.17 5.80
N ARG A 34 9.92 -6.04 5.28
CA ARG A 34 9.63 -5.35 4.01
C ARG A 34 8.53 -4.32 4.17
N LYS A 35 8.83 -3.07 3.78
CA LYS A 35 7.87 -1.98 3.68
C LYS A 35 7.73 -1.52 2.24
N ILE A 36 6.53 -1.11 1.89
CA ILE A 36 6.23 -0.54 0.58
C ILE A 36 5.76 0.89 0.81
N PHE A 37 6.52 1.85 0.30
CA PHE A 37 6.09 3.24 0.25
C PHE A 37 5.31 3.47 -1.04
N PHE A 38 4.22 4.22 -0.95
CA PHE A 38 3.42 4.57 -2.11
C PHE A 38 3.25 6.08 -2.23
N LYS A 39 3.05 6.53 -3.47
CA LYS A 39 2.58 7.86 -3.81
C LYS A 39 1.49 7.75 -4.86
N SER A 40 0.43 8.53 -4.70
CA SER A 40 -0.70 8.57 -5.62
C SER A 40 -1.17 10.01 -5.81
N ALA A 41 -1.41 10.39 -7.06
CA ALA A 41 -2.00 11.67 -7.42
C ALA A 41 -3.47 11.75 -6.99
N GLN A 42 -4.15 10.61 -6.85
CA GLN A 42 -5.54 10.53 -6.45
C GLN A 42 -5.76 9.29 -5.58
N LEU A 43 -5.74 9.47 -4.26
CA LEU A 43 -6.42 8.51 -3.40
C LEU A 43 -7.90 8.58 -3.77
N ASN A 44 -8.51 7.45 -4.13
CA ASN A 44 -9.96 7.37 -4.35
C ASN A 44 -10.70 7.58 -3.02
N ALA A 45 -10.70 8.84 -2.54
CA ALA A 45 -11.28 9.30 -1.29
C ALA A 45 -12.79 9.05 -1.20
N GLY A 46 -13.44 8.74 -2.33
CA GLY A 46 -14.86 8.41 -2.41
C GLY A 46 -15.21 6.94 -2.22
N LYS A 47 -14.26 5.99 -2.21
CA LYS A 47 -14.60 4.54 -2.15
C LYS A 47 -14.05 3.78 -0.95
N VAL A 48 -12.91 4.17 -0.41
CA VAL A 48 -12.39 3.55 0.80
C VAL A 48 -11.72 4.64 1.60
N MET A 49 -12.30 4.94 2.76
CA MET A 49 -11.52 5.56 3.82
C MET A 49 -10.47 4.53 4.22
N THR A 50 -9.31 4.57 3.56
CA THR A 50 -8.15 3.75 3.91
C THR A 50 -7.79 3.92 5.40
N GLU A 51 -8.18 5.04 6.01
CA GLU A 51 -8.13 5.28 7.45
C GLU A 51 -9.09 4.41 8.28
N LEU A 52 -10.26 4.04 7.77
CA LEU A 52 -11.21 3.11 8.44
C LEU A 52 -10.75 1.64 8.36
N HIS A 53 -9.85 1.32 7.44
CA HIS A 53 -9.39 -0.05 7.16
C HIS A 53 -7.91 -0.26 7.47
N ARG A 54 -7.30 0.56 8.34
CA ARG A 54 -5.89 0.41 8.76
C ARG A 54 -5.58 -0.98 9.32
N ASP A 55 -6.56 -1.60 9.95
CA ASP A 55 -6.42 -2.93 10.56
C ASP A 55 -6.80 -4.09 9.61
N GLN A 56 -7.29 -3.79 8.40
CA GLN A 56 -7.66 -4.83 7.43
C GLN A 56 -6.49 -5.16 6.51
N LYS A 57 -6.33 -6.47 6.25
CA LYS A 57 -5.40 -6.97 5.27
C LYS A 57 -5.88 -6.60 3.87
N MET A 58 -4.94 -6.16 3.06
CA MET A 58 -5.17 -5.79 1.67
C MET A 58 -4.21 -6.55 0.77
N THR A 59 -4.56 -6.66 -0.50
CA THR A 59 -3.69 -7.26 -1.52
C THR A 59 -3.16 -6.16 -2.41
N LEU A 60 -1.85 -6.02 -2.45
CA LEU A 60 -1.15 -5.16 -3.38
C LEU A 60 -0.71 -5.97 -4.59
N VAL A 61 -1.03 -5.51 -5.80
CA VAL A 61 -0.55 -6.09 -7.05
C VAL A 61 0.33 -5.06 -7.75
N LEU A 62 1.61 -5.38 -7.92
CA LEU A 62 2.56 -4.58 -8.66
C LEU A 62 2.32 -4.70 -10.16
N GLU A 63 2.73 -3.67 -10.90
CA GLU A 63 2.61 -3.61 -12.37
C GLU A 63 3.31 -4.77 -13.10
N ASP A 64 4.32 -5.38 -12.48
CA ASP A 64 5.04 -6.55 -13.02
C ASP A 64 4.37 -7.89 -12.70
N GLY A 65 3.13 -7.88 -12.17
CA GLY A 65 2.31 -9.06 -11.89
C GLY A 65 2.58 -9.71 -10.53
N ARG A 66 3.57 -9.22 -9.79
CA ARG A 66 3.87 -9.66 -8.44
C ARG A 66 2.78 -9.19 -7.46
N SER A 67 2.37 -10.00 -6.49
CA SER A 67 1.40 -9.62 -5.45
C SER A 67 1.82 -9.91 -4.00
N ALA A 68 1.46 -9.01 -3.07
CA ALA A 68 1.76 -9.10 -1.65
C ALA A 68 0.53 -8.82 -0.78
N SER A 69 0.40 -9.54 0.33
CA SER A 69 -0.53 -9.17 1.39
C SER A 69 0.10 -8.06 2.23
N VAL A 70 -0.64 -6.99 2.44
CA VAL A 70 -0.16 -5.76 3.05
C VAL A 70 -1.12 -5.23 4.10
N LEU A 71 -0.57 -4.49 5.06
CA LEU A 71 -1.31 -3.71 6.05
C LEU A 71 -0.95 -2.24 5.91
N LEU A 72 -1.94 -1.35 5.94
CA LEU A 72 -1.68 0.09 5.91
C LEU A 72 -1.19 0.58 7.27
N GLN A 73 0.06 1.04 7.34
CA GLN A 73 0.61 1.60 8.57
C GLN A 73 0.42 3.11 8.67
N HIS A 74 0.67 3.82 7.58
CA HIS A 74 0.67 5.28 7.58
C HIS A 74 0.19 5.82 6.24
N GLN A 75 -0.53 6.93 6.30
CA GLN A 75 -0.98 7.67 5.15
C GLN A 75 -1.02 9.16 5.52
N SER A 76 -0.57 10.01 4.62
CA SER A 76 -0.63 11.46 4.72
C SER A 76 -0.74 12.09 3.32
N LEU A 77 -0.80 13.42 3.29
CA LEU A 77 -0.68 14.20 2.06
C LEU A 77 0.69 14.88 2.03
N ASP A 78 1.31 14.95 0.85
CA ASP A 78 2.51 15.75 0.63
C ASP A 78 2.16 17.23 0.40
N MET A 79 3.18 18.09 0.29
CA MET A 79 3.00 19.54 0.06
C MET A 79 2.31 19.88 -1.27
N GLN A 80 2.22 18.93 -2.20
CA GLN A 80 1.53 19.08 -3.48
C GLN A 80 0.10 18.52 -3.43
N GLY A 81 -0.38 18.08 -2.24
CA GLY A 81 -1.68 17.46 -2.06
C GLY A 81 -1.76 16.02 -2.56
N LYS A 82 -0.62 15.36 -2.83
CA LYS A 82 -0.60 13.96 -3.26
C LYS A 82 -0.63 13.03 -2.06
N ALA A 83 -1.33 11.93 -2.21
CA ALA A 83 -1.37 10.87 -1.21
C ALA A 83 -0.01 10.17 -1.12
N VAL A 84 0.54 10.08 0.09
CA VAL A 84 1.77 9.36 0.37
C VAL A 84 1.60 8.49 1.61
N GLY A 85 2.25 7.35 1.65
CA GLY A 85 2.10 6.46 2.79
C GLY A 85 3.03 5.26 2.76
N SER A 86 2.85 4.39 3.74
CA SER A 86 3.59 3.15 3.87
C SER A 86 2.68 1.98 4.20
N LEU A 87 2.91 0.88 3.50
CA LEU A 87 2.34 -0.42 3.70
C LEU A 87 3.41 -1.34 4.30
N THR A 88 3.00 -2.18 5.24
CA THR A 88 3.84 -3.28 5.74
C THR A 88 3.46 -4.55 5.01
N VAL A 89 4.45 -5.26 4.48
CA VAL A 89 4.24 -6.56 3.84
C VAL A 89 4.08 -7.63 4.92
N LEU A 90 3.00 -8.38 4.84
CA LEU A 90 2.68 -9.51 5.73
C LEU A 90 3.11 -10.84 5.10
N SER A 91 2.88 -10.99 3.79
CA SER A 91 3.27 -12.17 3.02
C SER A 91 3.37 -11.85 1.53
N GLY A 92 4.09 -12.67 0.79
CA GLY A 92 4.38 -12.44 -0.63
C GLY A 92 5.70 -11.72 -0.86
N LEU A 93 5.77 -11.06 -2.01
CA LEU A 93 6.94 -10.63 -2.80
C LEU A 93 8.23 -10.31 -2.09
#